data_AF-A0A924K1B6-F1
#
_entry.id   AF-A0A924K1B6-F1
#
_cell.length_a   1.000
_cell.length_b   1.000
_cell.length_c   1.000
_cell.angle_alpha   90.00
_cell.angle_beta   90.00
_cell.angle_gamma   90.00
#
_symmetry.space_group_name_H-M   'P 1'
#
loop_
_entity.id
_entity.type
_entity.pdbx_description
1 polymer ?
#
loop_
_entity_poly.entity_id
_entity_poly.type
_entity_poly.pdbx_seq_one_letter_code
_entity_poly.pdbx_strand_id
1 'polypeptide(L)'
;LMNVRNLVEAGQVKQDADEAFSRLFGVLQLEQSQLEKLKENLRFALDTSPANQSSALAPLVPDKVEELVWLGLSPATVSALQPYITMIAAHTLINVNTASAEAIYASTPKLTMADAQKLVSVRERTPFRNMPDVVKVIGRDVTTDDLATLSVRTSYFEVRSRLRLDKVVVEERALIYRANADEITIVWRERGIVDPTALAQAVVRR
;
A
#
# COMPACT_ATOMS: atom_id res chain seq x y z
N LEU A 1 -2.97 -2.81 -3.65
CA LEU A 1 -2.55 -2.64 -2.24
C LEU A 1 -3.38 -1.53 -1.63
N MET A 2 -3.78 -1.64 -0.37
CA MET A 2 -4.44 -0.59 0.38
C MET A 2 -3.40 0.45 0.82
N ASN A 3 -3.62 1.72 0.54
CA ASN A 3 -2.68 2.77 0.94
C ASN A 3 -2.94 3.21 2.37
N VAL A 4 -1.98 3.00 3.28
CA VAL A 4 -2.11 3.37 4.69
C VAL A 4 -2.27 4.88 4.86
N ARG A 5 -1.68 5.68 3.97
CA ARG A 5 -1.86 7.15 3.98
C ARG A 5 -3.31 7.58 3.76
N ASN A 6 -4.18 6.72 3.22
CA ASN A 6 -5.61 7.03 3.11
C ASN A 6 -6.34 7.00 4.46
N LEU A 7 -5.74 6.44 5.53
CA LEU A 7 -6.34 6.45 6.87
C LEU A 7 -6.52 7.87 7.41
N VAL A 8 -5.69 8.82 6.98
CA VAL A 8 -5.69 10.19 7.49
C VAL A 8 -5.78 11.16 6.33
N GLU A 9 -6.75 12.07 6.41
CA GLU A 9 -6.92 13.15 5.45
C GLU A 9 -7.23 14.44 6.22
N ALA A 10 -6.56 15.54 5.85
CA ALA A 10 -6.72 16.83 6.53
C ALA A 10 -6.58 16.76 8.08
N GLY A 11 -5.67 15.91 8.57
CA GLY A 11 -5.40 15.75 10.01
C GLY A 11 -6.45 14.95 10.79
N GLN A 12 -7.40 14.32 10.09
CA GLN A 12 -8.48 13.52 10.69
C GLN A 12 -8.42 12.07 10.18
N VAL A 13 -8.78 11.12 11.05
CA VAL A 13 -8.94 9.72 10.63
C VAL A 13 -10.20 9.59 9.79
N LYS A 14 -10.09 8.96 8.62
CA LYS A 14 -11.21 8.72 7.72
C LYS A 14 -11.93 7.44 8.11
N GLN A 15 -13.22 7.56 8.43
CA GLN A 15 -14.04 6.44 8.88
C GLN A 15 -14.04 5.28 7.88
N ASP A 16 -14.29 5.55 6.59
CA ASP A 16 -14.31 4.50 5.57
C ASP A 16 -12.98 3.74 5.46
N ALA A 17 -11.86 4.45 5.63
CA ALA A 17 -10.54 3.83 5.63
C ALA A 17 -10.29 3.02 6.90
N ASP A 18 -10.69 3.53 8.07
CA ASP A 18 -10.59 2.83 9.35
C ASP A 18 -11.38 1.51 9.32
N GLU A 19 -12.62 1.55 8.86
CA GLU A 19 -13.47 0.36 8.66
C GLU A 19 -12.81 -0.65 7.70
N ALA A 20 -12.23 -0.15 6.61
CA ALA A 20 -11.52 -0.99 5.65
C ALA A 20 -10.29 -1.68 6.26
N PHE A 21 -9.45 -0.94 6.98
CA PHE A 21 -8.28 -1.51 7.66
C PHE A 21 -8.67 -2.44 8.81
N SER A 22 -9.75 -2.16 9.53
CA SER A 22 -10.27 -3.05 10.57
C SER A 22 -10.70 -4.40 9.98
N ARG A 23 -11.38 -4.39 8.82
CA ARG A 23 -11.71 -5.62 8.08
C ARG A 23 -10.46 -6.36 7.61
N LEU A 24 -9.43 -5.66 7.14
CA LEU A 24 -8.15 -6.28 6.76
C LEU A 24 -7.49 -6.97 7.95
N PHE A 25 -7.39 -6.28 9.09
CA PHE A 25 -6.85 -6.84 10.33
C PHE A 25 -7.65 -8.07 10.77
N GLY A 26 -8.98 -8.02 10.67
CA GLY A 26 -9.85 -9.16 10.98
C GLY A 26 -9.57 -10.39 10.11
N VAL A 27 -9.43 -10.21 8.78
CA VAL A 27 -9.12 -11.31 7.85
C VAL A 27 -7.74 -11.90 8.11
N LEU A 28 -6.76 -11.05 8.43
CA LEU A 28 -5.39 -11.47 8.71
C LEU A 28 -5.20 -11.95 10.15
N GLN A 29 -6.25 -11.96 10.98
CA GLN A 29 -6.22 -12.35 12.40
C GLN A 29 -5.22 -11.52 13.21
N LEU A 30 -5.12 -10.22 12.91
CA LEU A 30 -4.26 -9.26 13.59
C LEU A 30 -5.00 -8.54 14.71
N GLU A 31 -4.25 -8.11 15.72
CA GLU A 31 -4.77 -7.40 16.90
C GLU A 31 -5.33 -6.01 16.53
N GLN A 32 -6.62 -5.77 16.76
CA GLN A 32 -7.28 -4.50 16.48
C GLN A 32 -6.69 -3.33 17.30
N SER A 33 -6.15 -3.62 18.50
CA SER A 33 -5.46 -2.61 19.32
C SER A 33 -4.24 -2.00 18.63
N GLN A 34 -3.63 -2.71 17.67
CA GLN A 34 -2.52 -2.18 16.88
C GLN A 34 -3.00 -1.25 15.76
N LEU A 35 -4.20 -1.46 15.21
CA LEU A 35 -4.81 -0.52 14.26
C LEU A 35 -5.14 0.81 14.94
N GLU A 36 -5.69 0.77 16.15
CA GLU A 36 -5.96 1.98 16.94
C GLU A 36 -4.67 2.80 17.17
N LYS A 37 -3.59 2.14 17.58
CA LYS A 37 -2.27 2.79 17.74
C LYS A 37 -1.76 3.35 16.41
N LEU A 38 -1.86 2.58 15.34
CA LEU A 38 -1.41 2.99 14.00
C LEU A 38 -2.12 4.26 13.55
N LYS A 39 -3.45 4.30 13.60
CA LYS A 39 -4.22 5.44 13.07
C LYS A 39 -4.04 6.70 13.92
N GLU A 40 -3.97 6.57 15.24
CA GLU A 40 -3.70 7.70 16.14
C GLU A 40 -2.30 8.27 15.94
N ASN A 41 -1.27 7.42 15.91
CA ASN A 41 0.11 7.84 15.70
C ASN A 41 0.34 8.39 14.29
N LEU A 42 -0.30 7.82 13.27
CA LEU A 42 -0.25 8.36 11.91
C LEU A 42 -0.89 9.75 11.84
N ARG A 43 -2.07 9.92 12.44
CA ARG A 43 -2.75 11.21 12.51
C ARG A 43 -1.88 12.26 13.19
N PHE A 44 -1.24 11.88 14.31
CA PHE A 44 -0.36 12.76 15.05
C PHE A 44 0.93 13.10 14.29
N ALA A 45 1.54 12.12 13.62
CA ALA A 45 2.72 12.32 12.78
C ALA A 45 2.44 13.25 11.58
N LEU A 46 1.23 13.23 11.03
CA LEU A 46 0.82 14.06 9.89
C LEU A 46 0.27 15.45 10.30
N ASP A 47 0.07 15.73 11.59
CA ASP A 47 -0.43 17.02 12.06
C ASP A 47 0.68 18.08 12.10
N THR A 48 0.80 18.81 10.99
CA THR A 48 1.75 19.93 10.81
C THR A 48 1.17 21.30 11.20
N SER A 49 0.02 21.33 11.88
CA SER A 49 -0.66 22.57 12.24
C SER A 49 0.19 23.42 13.20
N PRO A 50 0.26 24.75 13.05
CA PRO A 50 0.98 25.63 13.98
C PRO A 50 0.46 25.55 15.43
N ALA A 51 -0.78 25.09 15.61
CA ALA A 51 -1.40 24.86 16.90
C ALA A 51 -0.91 23.57 17.61
N ASN A 52 -0.20 22.69 16.90
CA ASN A 52 0.32 21.44 17.46
C ASN A 52 1.59 21.70 18.30
N GLN A 53 1.38 22.09 19.56
CA GLN A 53 2.43 22.33 20.54
C GLN A 53 3.22 21.05 20.93
N SER A 54 2.68 19.87 20.58
CA SER A 54 3.31 18.57 20.84
C SER A 54 3.97 17.97 19.61
N SER A 55 4.14 18.73 18.51
CA SER A 55 4.78 18.26 17.27
C SER A 55 6.18 17.65 17.48
N ALA A 56 6.93 18.10 18.50
CA ALA A 56 8.22 17.50 18.87
C ALA A 56 8.13 16.09 19.47
N LEU A 57 6.96 15.69 19.95
CA LEU A 57 6.66 14.34 20.46
C LEU A 57 6.03 13.45 19.38
N ALA A 58 5.75 13.99 18.20
CA ALA A 58 5.15 13.24 17.11
C ALA A 58 6.10 12.15 16.61
N PRO A 59 5.60 10.92 16.37
CA PRO A 59 6.38 9.89 15.69
C PRO A 59 6.86 10.38 14.32
N LEU A 60 7.97 9.81 13.85
CA LEU A 60 8.44 10.05 12.49
C LEU A 60 7.38 9.60 11.48
N VAL A 61 7.15 10.42 10.46
CA VAL A 61 6.24 10.08 9.36
C VAL A 61 6.87 8.95 8.55
N PRO A 62 6.22 7.78 8.43
CA PRO A 62 6.74 6.70 7.62
C PRO A 62 6.57 7.00 6.12
N ASP A 63 7.61 6.74 5.36
CA ASP A 63 7.60 6.73 3.90
C ASP A 63 7.49 5.31 3.35
N LYS A 64 7.80 4.31 4.18
CA LYS A 64 7.79 2.89 3.82
C LYS A 64 6.94 2.04 4.75
N VAL A 65 6.51 0.89 4.25
CA VAL A 65 5.70 -0.06 5.02
C VAL A 65 6.49 -0.60 6.22
N GLU A 66 7.79 -0.83 6.04
CA GLU A 66 8.66 -1.37 7.09
C GLU A 66 8.80 -0.38 8.28
N GLU A 67 8.58 0.91 8.04
CA GLU A 67 8.68 1.99 9.04
C GLU A 67 7.41 2.14 9.89
N LEU A 68 6.35 1.38 9.59
CA LEU A 68 5.13 1.39 10.42
C LEU A 68 5.37 0.90 11.86
N VAL A 69 6.53 0.28 12.12
CA VAL A 69 6.98 0.00 13.49
C VAL A 69 7.14 1.27 14.33
N TRP A 70 7.47 2.42 13.72
CA TRP A 70 7.53 3.72 14.41
C TRP A 70 6.17 4.18 14.91
N LEU A 71 5.09 3.71 14.28
CA LEU A 71 3.71 4.01 14.65
C LEU A 71 3.12 2.99 15.62
N GLY A 72 3.94 2.10 16.18
CA GLY A 72 3.54 1.16 17.24
C GLY A 72 3.07 -0.20 16.74
N LEU A 73 3.24 -0.53 15.45
CA LEU A 73 3.05 -1.88 14.95
C LEU A 73 4.21 -2.81 15.34
N SER A 74 3.90 -4.07 15.62
CA SER A 74 4.94 -5.08 15.81
C SER A 74 5.59 -5.46 14.46
N PRO A 75 6.87 -5.86 14.42
CA PRO A 75 7.50 -6.35 13.19
C PRO A 75 6.74 -7.51 12.53
N ALA A 76 6.14 -8.39 13.33
CA ALA A 76 5.32 -9.50 12.83
C ALA A 76 4.06 -9.00 12.11
N THR A 77 3.38 -7.99 12.68
CA THR A 77 2.20 -7.36 12.08
C THR A 77 2.57 -6.66 10.77
N VAL A 78 3.67 -5.92 10.75
CA VAL A 78 4.16 -5.24 9.54
C VAL A 78 4.45 -6.26 8.44
N SER A 79 5.13 -7.35 8.77
CA SER A 79 5.40 -8.44 7.81
C SER A 79 4.12 -9.10 7.28
N ALA A 80 3.12 -9.32 8.14
CA ALA A 80 1.84 -9.87 7.73
C ALA A 80 1.03 -8.93 6.82
N LEU A 81 1.12 -7.61 7.05
CA LEU A 81 0.43 -6.59 6.25
C LEU A 81 1.12 -6.32 4.91
N GLN A 82 2.43 -6.47 4.82
CA GLN A 82 3.25 -6.08 3.66
C GLN A 82 2.71 -6.52 2.29
N PRO A 83 2.12 -7.72 2.11
CA PRO A 83 1.54 -8.14 0.82
C PRO A 83 0.25 -7.40 0.43
N TYR A 84 -0.38 -6.69 1.37
CA TYR A 84 -1.73 -6.14 1.25
C TYR A 84 -1.74 -4.60 1.20
N ILE A 85 -0.71 -3.96 1.76
CA ILE A 85 -0.66 -2.51 1.97
C ILE A 85 0.48 -1.83 1.23
N THR A 86 0.40 -0.51 1.08
CA THR A 86 1.46 0.34 0.52
C THR A 86 1.53 1.67 1.27
N MET A 87 2.64 2.38 1.06
CA MET A 87 2.88 3.73 1.56
C MET A 87 3.09 4.68 0.37
N ILE A 88 2.07 5.47 0.05
CA ILE A 88 2.13 6.50 -1.00
C ILE A 88 1.54 7.78 -0.41
N ALA A 89 2.30 8.88 -0.44
CA ALA A 89 1.89 10.13 0.20
C ALA A 89 0.56 10.70 -0.32
N ALA A 90 0.26 10.50 -1.60
CA ALA A 90 -1.02 10.89 -2.19
C ALA A 90 -2.13 9.87 -1.88
N HIS A 91 -3.37 10.34 -1.85
CA HIS A 91 -4.53 9.46 -1.80
C HIS A 91 -4.59 8.59 -3.07
N THR A 92 -4.79 7.27 -2.91
CA THR A 92 -4.84 6.32 -4.03
C THR A 92 -5.97 5.31 -3.90
N LEU A 93 -6.59 4.94 -5.02
CA LEU A 93 -7.58 3.87 -5.09
C LEU A 93 -6.91 2.51 -5.29
N ILE A 94 -7.62 1.45 -4.94
CA ILE A 94 -7.12 0.08 -5.05
C ILE A 94 -7.34 -0.43 -6.47
N ASN A 95 -6.27 -0.82 -7.14
CA ASN A 95 -6.37 -1.39 -8.48
C ASN A 95 -6.89 -2.84 -8.42
N VAL A 96 -8.13 -3.08 -8.84
CA VAL A 96 -8.79 -4.40 -8.88
C VAL A 96 -8.06 -5.39 -9.76
N ASN A 97 -7.25 -4.94 -10.73
CA ASN A 97 -6.48 -5.83 -11.58
C ASN A 97 -5.20 -6.37 -10.91
N THR A 98 -4.76 -5.79 -9.79
CA THR A 98 -3.51 -6.20 -9.13
C THR A 98 -3.62 -6.43 -7.61
N ALA A 99 -4.66 -5.93 -6.95
CA ALA A 99 -4.86 -6.10 -5.51
C ALA A 99 -5.19 -7.55 -5.13
N SER A 100 -4.83 -7.99 -3.93
CA SER A 100 -5.26 -9.31 -3.45
C SER A 100 -6.76 -9.35 -3.15
N ALA A 101 -7.33 -10.55 -3.01
CA ALA A 101 -8.74 -10.71 -2.67
C ALA A 101 -9.06 -10.08 -1.30
N GLU A 102 -8.15 -10.24 -0.34
CA GLU A 102 -8.25 -9.69 1.01
C GLU A 102 -8.28 -8.16 0.99
N ALA A 103 -7.44 -7.52 0.18
CA ALA A 103 -7.43 -6.07 0.04
C ALA A 103 -8.74 -5.55 -0.59
N ILE A 104 -9.27 -6.25 -1.61
CA ILE A 104 -10.55 -5.90 -2.26
C ILE A 104 -11.73 -6.09 -1.28
N TYR A 105 -11.76 -7.21 -0.57
CA TYR A 105 -12.78 -7.51 0.43
C TYR A 105 -12.77 -6.51 1.59
N ALA A 106 -11.57 -6.18 2.07
CA ALA A 106 -11.40 -5.26 3.19
C ALA A 106 -11.87 -3.85 2.82
N SER A 107 -11.52 -3.38 1.62
CA SER A 107 -11.84 -2.02 1.17
C SER A 107 -13.29 -1.75 0.81
N THR A 108 -14.12 -2.79 0.73
CA THR A 108 -15.47 -2.65 0.19
C THR A 108 -16.47 -3.38 1.09
N PRO A 109 -17.15 -2.67 2.01
CA PRO A 109 -18.03 -3.28 3.00
C PRO A 109 -19.11 -4.22 2.44
N LYS A 110 -19.66 -3.87 1.27
CA LYS A 110 -20.71 -4.65 0.58
C LYS A 110 -20.21 -5.93 -0.10
N LEU A 111 -18.90 -6.13 -0.24
CA LEU A 111 -18.36 -7.34 -0.86
C LEU A 111 -18.12 -8.42 0.19
N THR A 112 -18.47 -9.65 -0.18
CA THR A 112 -18.05 -10.85 0.53
C THR A 112 -16.65 -11.27 0.06
N MET A 113 -15.99 -12.13 0.85
CA MET A 113 -14.70 -12.71 0.42
C MET A 113 -14.85 -13.51 -0.88
N ALA A 114 -16.00 -14.17 -1.07
CA ALA A 114 -16.30 -14.92 -2.30
C ALA A 114 -16.38 -13.99 -3.53
N ASP A 115 -16.97 -12.80 -3.38
CA ASP A 115 -17.01 -11.80 -4.46
C ASP A 115 -15.60 -11.34 -4.83
N ALA A 116 -14.75 -11.05 -3.84
CA ALA A 116 -13.37 -10.66 -4.08
C ALA A 116 -12.56 -11.77 -4.77
N GLN A 117 -12.70 -13.02 -4.34
CA GLN A 117 -12.07 -14.19 -4.98
C GLN A 117 -12.56 -14.39 -6.42
N LYS A 118 -13.85 -14.16 -6.68
CA LYS A 118 -14.44 -14.22 -8.02
C LYS A 118 -13.82 -13.15 -8.93
N LEU A 119 -13.66 -11.91 -8.44
CA LEU A 119 -12.98 -10.85 -9.18
C LEU A 119 -11.54 -11.23 -9.54
N VAL A 120 -10.79 -11.78 -8.58
CA VAL A 120 -9.42 -12.28 -8.82
C VAL A 120 -9.39 -13.39 -9.87
N SER A 121 -10.32 -14.34 -9.78
CA SER A 121 -10.41 -15.46 -10.74
C SER A 121 -10.77 -14.99 -12.15
N VAL A 122 -11.61 -13.97 -12.29
CA VAL A 122 -12.00 -13.43 -13.61
C VAL A 122 -10.84 -12.65 -14.25
N ARG A 123 -10.15 -11.79 -13.48
CA ARG A 123 -9.05 -10.98 -14.04
C ARG A 123 -7.85 -11.81 -14.52
N GLU A 124 -7.63 -12.99 -13.95
CA GLU A 124 -6.59 -13.92 -14.40
C GLU A 124 -6.78 -14.34 -15.86
N ARG A 125 -8.03 -14.37 -16.33
CA ARG A 125 -8.36 -14.66 -17.73
C ARG A 125 -8.43 -13.38 -18.55
N THR A 126 -9.07 -12.34 -18.03
CA THR A 126 -9.26 -11.08 -18.74
C THR A 126 -9.29 -9.92 -17.75
N PRO A 127 -8.27 -9.04 -17.75
CA PRO A 127 -8.25 -7.86 -16.90
C PRO A 127 -9.45 -6.95 -17.16
N PHE A 128 -9.96 -6.33 -16.10
CA PHE A 128 -11.07 -5.38 -16.17
C PHE A 128 -10.62 -4.09 -16.85
N ARG A 129 -11.44 -3.59 -17.79
CA ARG A 129 -11.18 -2.35 -18.54
C ARG A 129 -11.88 -1.13 -17.97
N ASN A 130 -12.95 -1.33 -17.22
CA ASN A 130 -13.79 -0.30 -16.62
C ASN A 130 -14.50 -0.85 -15.37
N MET A 131 -15.00 0.04 -14.51
CA MET A 131 -15.71 -0.34 -13.29
C MET A 131 -17.07 -1.03 -13.52
N PRO A 132 -17.88 -0.67 -14.54
CA PRO A 132 -19.09 -1.43 -14.84
C PRO A 132 -18.86 -2.93 -15.08
N ASP A 133 -17.73 -3.33 -15.67
CA ASP A 133 -17.41 -4.74 -15.85
C ASP A 133 -17.10 -5.46 -14.52
N VAL A 134 -16.53 -4.74 -13.53
CA VAL A 134 -16.35 -5.26 -12.16
C VAL A 134 -17.70 -5.50 -11.50
N VAL A 135 -18.63 -4.53 -11.60
CA VAL A 135 -19.99 -4.64 -11.06
C VAL A 135 -20.74 -5.85 -11.66
N LYS A 136 -20.64 -6.04 -12.99
CA LYS A 136 -21.27 -7.19 -13.67
C LYS A 136 -20.80 -8.54 -13.13
N VAL A 137 -19.51 -8.66 -12.75
CA VAL A 137 -18.97 -9.91 -12.20
C VAL A 137 -19.52 -10.18 -10.81
N ILE A 138 -19.62 -9.16 -9.96
CA ILE A 138 -20.17 -9.31 -8.61
C ILE A 138 -21.64 -9.72 -8.69
N GLY A 139 -22.44 -8.99 -9.48
CA GLY A 139 -23.85 -9.28 -9.70
C GLY A 139 -24.77 -8.27 -9.02
N ARG A 140 -25.85 -8.74 -8.38
CA ARG A 140 -26.94 -7.89 -7.88
C ARG A 140 -26.57 -7.17 -6.57
N ASP A 141 -27.18 -6.00 -6.37
CA ASP A 141 -27.10 -5.14 -5.17
C ASP A 141 -25.77 -4.41 -4.89
N VAL A 142 -24.88 -4.34 -5.89
CA VAL A 142 -23.68 -3.49 -5.87
C VAL A 142 -23.70 -2.51 -7.03
N THR A 143 -23.45 -1.23 -6.74
CA THR A 143 -23.31 -0.15 -7.72
C THR A 143 -21.84 0.25 -7.86
N THR A 144 -21.53 1.14 -8.81
CA THR A 144 -20.18 1.71 -8.91
C THR A 144 -19.80 2.56 -7.70
N ASP A 145 -20.79 3.20 -7.06
CA ASP A 145 -20.57 4.06 -5.88
C ASP A 145 -20.19 3.21 -4.67
N ASP A 146 -20.78 2.02 -4.57
CA ASP A 146 -20.39 1.03 -3.57
C ASP A 146 -18.94 0.54 -3.74
N LEU A 147 -18.35 0.75 -4.92
CA LEU A 147 -16.98 0.39 -5.26
C LEU A 147 -16.05 1.62 -5.33
N ALA A 148 -16.40 2.74 -4.69
CA ALA A 148 -15.65 4.00 -4.79
C ALA A 148 -14.17 3.91 -4.34
N THR A 149 -13.82 2.91 -3.52
CA THR A 149 -12.43 2.64 -3.09
C THR A 149 -11.60 1.90 -4.13
N LEU A 150 -12.23 1.44 -5.20
CA LEU A 150 -11.65 0.60 -6.24
C LEU A 150 -11.46 1.36 -7.56
N SER A 151 -10.47 0.93 -8.33
CA SER A 151 -10.24 1.38 -9.70
C SER A 151 -9.69 0.24 -10.54
N VAL A 152 -9.79 0.35 -11.86
CA VAL A 152 -9.11 -0.55 -12.80
C VAL A 152 -7.77 0.01 -13.30
N ARG A 153 -7.40 1.23 -12.85
CA ARG A 153 -6.21 1.97 -13.26
C ARG A 153 -5.36 2.35 -12.06
N THR A 154 -4.07 2.54 -12.31
CA THR A 154 -3.11 3.13 -11.36
C THR A 154 -2.16 4.08 -12.10
N SER A 155 -1.72 5.12 -11.40
CA SER A 155 -0.65 6.03 -11.83
C SER A 155 0.66 5.75 -11.11
N TYR A 156 0.67 4.86 -10.12
CA TYR A 156 1.87 4.50 -9.35
C TYR A 156 2.34 3.10 -9.71
N PHE A 157 3.64 2.97 -9.92
CA PHE A 157 4.30 1.70 -10.27
C PHE A 157 5.57 1.53 -9.45
N GLU A 158 5.77 0.34 -8.92
CA GLU A 158 7.04 -0.05 -8.31
C GLU A 158 7.90 -0.76 -9.36
N VAL A 159 9.11 -0.26 -9.58
CA VAL A 159 10.11 -0.85 -10.46
C VAL A 159 11.17 -1.51 -9.60
N ARG A 160 11.38 -2.81 -9.80
CA ARG A 160 12.47 -3.58 -9.18
C ARG A 160 13.47 -3.97 -10.26
N SER A 161 14.72 -3.54 -10.09
CA SER A 161 15.81 -3.84 -11.01
C SER A 161 16.89 -4.62 -10.28
N ARG A 162 17.45 -5.63 -10.95
CA ARG A 162 18.56 -6.41 -10.42
C ARG A 162 19.73 -6.35 -11.40
N LEU A 163 20.83 -5.74 -10.97
CA LEU A 163 22.07 -5.70 -11.73
C LEU A 163 23.05 -6.73 -11.13
N ARG A 164 23.58 -7.61 -11.98
CA ARG A 164 24.64 -8.54 -11.61
C ARG A 164 25.91 -8.18 -12.39
N LEU A 165 27.01 -7.97 -11.67
CA LEU A 165 28.35 -7.82 -12.23
C LEU A 165 29.28 -8.78 -11.48
N ASP A 166 29.76 -9.81 -12.17
CA ASP A 166 30.49 -10.93 -11.58
C ASP A 166 29.75 -11.53 -10.37
N LYS A 167 30.30 -11.34 -9.16
CA LYS A 167 29.74 -11.79 -7.88
C LYS A 167 28.89 -10.74 -7.17
N VAL A 168 28.92 -9.50 -7.63
CA VAL A 168 28.19 -8.39 -7.01
C VAL A 168 26.77 -8.36 -7.58
N VAL A 169 25.78 -8.39 -6.69
CA VAL A 169 24.37 -8.21 -7.04
C VAL A 169 23.88 -6.93 -6.36
N VAL A 170 23.45 -5.98 -7.17
CA VAL A 170 22.79 -4.76 -6.74
C VAL A 170 21.31 -4.87 -7.07
N GLU A 171 20.46 -4.61 -6.09
CA GLU A 171 19.02 -4.48 -6.28
C GLU A 171 18.61 -3.03 -6.11
N GLU A 172 17.79 -2.54 -7.02
CA GLU A 172 17.22 -1.20 -6.98
C GLU A 172 15.70 -1.33 -6.94
N ARG A 173 15.08 -0.57 -6.04
CA ARG A 173 13.63 -0.39 -5.98
C ARG A 173 13.33 1.08 -6.20
N ALA A 174 12.36 1.39 -7.05
CA ALA A 174 11.91 2.75 -7.28
C ALA A 174 10.39 2.80 -7.36
N LEU A 175 9.79 3.82 -6.75
CA LEU A 175 8.40 4.17 -6.98
C LEU A 175 8.36 5.27 -8.04
N ILE A 176 7.61 5.02 -9.11
CA ILE A 176 7.38 6.00 -10.16
C ILE A 176 5.92 6.43 -10.16
N TYR A 177 5.71 7.72 -10.41
CA TYR A 177 4.42 8.31 -10.70
C TYR A 177 4.34 8.61 -12.19
N ARG A 178 3.25 8.17 -12.83
CA ARG A 178 2.97 8.38 -14.23
C ARG A 178 1.67 9.16 -14.37
N ALA A 179 1.76 10.44 -14.68
CA ALA A 179 0.59 11.29 -14.90
C ALA A 179 -0.12 10.93 -16.21
N ASN A 180 0.66 10.67 -17.26
CA ASN A 180 0.21 10.23 -18.59
C ASN A 180 1.32 9.41 -19.27
N ALA A 181 1.14 9.01 -20.54
CA ALA A 181 2.10 8.14 -21.23
C ALA A 181 3.51 8.74 -21.35
N ASP A 182 3.61 10.07 -21.41
CA ASP A 182 4.86 10.80 -21.69
C ASP A 182 5.45 11.45 -20.43
N GLU A 183 4.68 11.56 -19.36
CA GLU A 183 5.08 12.23 -18.11
C GLU A 183 5.25 11.21 -16.98
N ILE A 184 6.52 10.85 -16.73
CA ILE A 184 6.94 9.90 -15.69
C ILE A 184 7.92 10.60 -14.75
N THR A 185 7.65 10.52 -13.46
CA THR A 185 8.52 11.05 -12.39
C THR A 185 8.89 9.95 -11.41
N ILE A 186 10.14 9.94 -10.97
CA ILE A 186 10.59 9.07 -9.88
C ILE A 186 10.22 9.74 -8.56
N VAL A 187 9.36 9.10 -7.78
CA VAL A 187 8.96 9.57 -6.44
C VAL A 187 10.09 9.31 -5.46
N TRP A 188 10.63 8.09 -5.46
CA TRP A 188 11.82 7.71 -4.72
C TRP A 188 12.55 6.56 -5.41
N ARG A 189 13.83 6.40 -5.07
CA ARG A 189 14.69 5.32 -5.53
C ARG A 189 15.62 4.91 -4.41
N GLU A 190 15.72 3.62 -4.16
CA GLU A 190 16.67 3.04 -3.23
C GLU A 190 17.50 1.94 -3.90
N ARG A 191 18.76 1.84 -3.51
CA ARG A 191 19.70 0.84 -3.99
C ARG A 191 20.25 0.07 -2.81
N GLY A 192 20.08 -1.25 -2.84
CA GLY A 192 20.61 -2.19 -1.87
C GLY A 192 21.60 -3.13 -2.54
N ILE A 193 22.56 -3.63 -1.77
CA ILE A 193 23.52 -4.62 -2.24
C ILE A 193 23.20 -5.90 -1.50
N VAL A 194 22.87 -6.94 -2.27
CA VAL A 194 22.33 -8.20 -1.73
C VAL A 194 23.38 -8.93 -0.87
N ASP A 195 24.66 -8.75 -1.22
CA ASP A 195 25.80 -9.25 -0.45
C ASP A 195 26.86 -8.12 -0.30
N PRO A 196 26.91 -7.44 0.85
CA PRO A 196 27.88 -6.37 1.12
C PRO A 196 29.34 -6.84 1.03
N THR A 197 29.59 -8.11 1.33
CA THR A 197 30.93 -8.71 1.31
C THR A 197 31.48 -8.89 -0.11
N ALA A 198 30.61 -9.00 -1.12
CA ALA A 198 31.00 -9.09 -2.52
C ALA A 198 31.65 -7.79 -3.05
N LEU A 199 31.27 -6.63 -2.53
CA LEU A 199 31.89 -5.33 -2.87
C LEU A 199 33.35 -5.26 -2.41
N ALA A 200 33.62 -5.69 -1.17
CA ALA A 200 34.96 -5.65 -0.60
C ALA A 200 35.94 -6.49 -1.44
N GLN A 201 35.48 -7.63 -1.96
CA GLN A 201 36.30 -8.49 -2.84
C GLN A 201 36.49 -7.90 -4.25
N ALA A 202 35.54 -7.09 -4.74
CA ALA A 202 35.62 -6.46 -6.06
C ALA A 202 36.57 -5.24 -6.07
N VAL A 203 36.65 -4.50 -4.96
CA VAL A 203 37.53 -3.31 -4.83
C VAL A 203 39.00 -3.69 -4.71
N VAL A 204 39.32 -4.85 -4.12
CA VAL A 204 40.71 -5.33 -3.90
C VAL A 204 41.41 -5.79 -5.19
N ARG A 205 40.68 -5.93 -6.31
CA ARG A 205 41.23 -6.41 -7.60
C ARG A 205 41.55 -5.29 -8.60
N ARG A 206 41.64 -4.03 -8.19
CA ARG A 206 42.07 -2.91 -9.05
C ARG A 206 43.50 -2.48 -8.79
#